data_AF-A0A7X8J8X2-F1
#
_entry.id   AF-A0A7X8J8X2-F1
#
_cell.length_a   1.000
_cell.length_b   1.000
_cell.length_c   1.000
_cell.angle_alpha   90.00
_cell.angle_beta   90.00
_cell.angle_gamma   90.00
#
_symmetry.space_group_name_H-M   'P 1'
#
loop_
_entity.id
_entity.type
_entity.pdbx_description
1 polymer ?
#
loop_
_entity_poly.entity_id
_entity_poly.type
_entity_poly.pdbx_seq_one_letter_code
_entity_poly.pdbx_strand_id
1 'polypeptide(L)'
;MHEDSGSAPLSSGQFFSRLGVLLGVSSLVGVAGVIFGLNPQQTISCSVFIGIIMGTLLFWNLRLAIAFIGLSLLIFSNSINIPTFIQSASLEVILFLVGMMVVVGALRDLGFFTWIVQLIVSMPNLNGKKFIAVTAVSSALMACAVDEVTSIIFISSLIFQVCDRLKLNPTPYIIICVFATNVGSAGTMMGNPVGIYIGTKAGLTFTDFIVWAFPIMLVALALVVILTMWFFRKDLAIFDRNLKERIARNL
;
A
#
# COMPACT_ATOMS: atom_id res chain seq x y z
N MET A 1 19.11 -1.01 -4.47
CA MET A 1 19.19 -1.34 -5.90
C MET A 1 18.43 -2.65 -6.07
N HIS A 2 17.10 -2.57 -6.13
CA HIS A 2 16.26 -3.74 -6.34
C HIS A 2 16.12 -3.92 -7.85
N GLU A 3 16.70 -5.00 -8.36
CA GLU A 3 16.47 -5.44 -9.74
C GLU A 3 14.96 -5.64 -9.96
N ASP A 4 14.45 -5.03 -11.02
CA ASP A 4 13.15 -5.26 -11.65
C ASP A 4 13.00 -6.74 -12.09
N SER A 5 12.89 -7.63 -11.12
CA SER A 5 12.65 -9.06 -11.31
C SER A 5 11.17 -9.40 -11.47
N GLY A 6 10.35 -8.43 -11.89
CA GLY A 6 8.89 -8.54 -11.98
C GLY A 6 8.30 -8.49 -13.39
N SER A 7 9.08 -8.19 -14.43
CA SER A 7 8.53 -8.14 -15.79
C SER A 7 9.56 -8.59 -16.81
N ALA A 8 9.58 -9.89 -17.12
CA ALA A 8 10.15 -10.34 -18.37
C ALA A 8 9.55 -9.49 -19.52
N PRO A 9 10.35 -9.02 -20.49
CA PRO A 9 9.83 -8.25 -21.60
C PRO A 9 8.72 -9.06 -22.28
N LEU A 10 7.54 -8.46 -22.41
CA LEU A 10 6.38 -9.13 -23.00
C LEU A 10 6.76 -9.66 -24.37
N SER A 11 6.47 -10.94 -24.63
CA SER A 11 6.53 -11.47 -25.98
C SER A 11 5.62 -10.62 -26.89
N SER A 12 6.04 -10.34 -28.12
CA SER A 12 5.31 -9.49 -29.05
C SER A 12 3.83 -9.88 -29.16
N GLY A 13 3.50 -11.18 -29.15
CA GLY A 13 2.12 -11.66 -29.17
C GLY A 13 1.32 -11.31 -27.91
N GLN A 14 1.93 -11.37 -26.72
CA GLN A 14 1.28 -10.98 -25.46
C GLN A 14 1.06 -9.47 -25.38
N PHE A 15 2.02 -8.70 -25.89
CA PHE A 15 1.91 -7.25 -25.98
C PHE A 15 0.69 -6.84 -26.83
N PHE A 16 0.57 -7.39 -28.05
CA PHE A 16 -0.55 -7.08 -28.94
C PHE A 16 -1.90 -7.57 -28.39
N SER A 17 -1.93 -8.73 -27.74
CA SER A 17 -3.15 -9.24 -27.09
C SER A 17 -3.62 -8.30 -25.97
N ARG A 18 -2.72 -7.87 -25.07
CA ARG A 18 -3.04 -6.91 -24.00
C ARG A 18 -3.47 -5.56 -24.55
N LEU A 19 -2.80 -5.08 -25.60
CA LEU A 19 -3.17 -3.84 -26.27
C LEU A 19 -4.56 -3.93 -26.91
N GLY A 20 -4.89 -5.07 -27.54
CA GLY A 20 -6.21 -5.34 -28.11
C GLY A 20 -7.30 -5.33 -27.04
N VAL A 21 -7.07 -5.95 -25.88
CA VAL A 21 -8.01 -5.91 -24.74
C VAL A 21 -8.21 -4.47 -24.24
N LEU A 22 -7.13 -3.71 -24.07
CA LEU A 22 -7.20 -2.32 -23.62
C LEU A 22 -8.05 -1.47 -24.56
N LEU A 23 -7.74 -1.49 -25.86
CA LEU A 23 -8.44 -0.71 -26.86
C LEU A 23 -9.89 -1.17 -27.02
N GLY A 24 -10.13 -2.48 -26.97
CA GLY A 24 -11.47 -3.07 -27.04
C GLY A 24 -12.36 -2.64 -25.88
N VAL A 25 -11.89 -2.75 -24.63
CA VAL A 25 -12.67 -2.36 -23.44
C VAL A 25 -12.91 -0.86 -23.42
N SER A 26 -11.87 -0.05 -23.69
CA SER A 26 -11.99 1.41 -23.72
C SER A 26 -13.00 1.90 -24.78
N SER A 27 -12.97 1.29 -25.97
CA SER A 27 -13.91 1.61 -27.06
C SER A 27 -15.33 1.15 -26.73
N LEU A 28 -15.48 -0.03 -26.12
CA LEU A 28 -16.79 -0.55 -25.69
C LEU A 28 -17.46 0.36 -24.67
N VAL A 29 -16.69 0.89 -23.70
CA VAL A 29 -17.20 1.87 -22.74
C VAL A 29 -17.61 3.18 -23.44
N GLY A 30 -16.83 3.62 -24.43
CA GLY A 30 -17.19 4.78 -25.25
C GLY A 30 -18.52 4.57 -26.00
N VAL A 31 -18.68 3.44 -26.69
CA VAL A 31 -19.92 3.10 -27.41
C VAL A 31 -21.10 2.99 -26.44
N ALA A 32 -20.91 2.34 -25.29
CA ALA A 32 -21.94 2.27 -24.25
C ALA A 32 -22.35 3.67 -23.77
N GLY A 33 -21.38 4.58 -23.57
CA GLY A 33 -21.66 5.97 -23.20
C GLY A 33 -22.59 6.69 -24.17
N VAL A 34 -22.36 6.52 -25.48
CA VAL A 34 -23.25 7.08 -26.51
C VAL A 34 -24.65 6.45 -26.44
N ILE A 35 -24.74 5.12 -26.26
CA ILE A 35 -26.02 4.41 -26.17
C ILE A 35 -26.84 4.88 -24.96
N PHE A 36 -26.17 5.15 -23.83
CA PHE A 36 -26.80 5.68 -22.62
C PHE A 36 -27.09 7.19 -22.69
N GLY A 37 -26.79 7.85 -23.81
CA GLY A 37 -27.10 9.27 -24.03
C GLY A 37 -26.12 10.24 -23.35
N LEU A 38 -24.89 9.81 -23.06
CA LEU A 38 -23.85 10.70 -22.53
C LEU A 38 -23.39 11.71 -23.59
N ASN A 39 -23.06 12.92 -23.15
CA ASN A 39 -22.50 13.96 -24.02
C ASN A 39 -21.13 13.50 -24.58
N PRO A 40 -20.73 13.85 -25.82
CA PRO A 40 -19.40 13.58 -26.38
C PRO A 40 -18.22 13.72 -25.40
N GLN A 41 -18.14 14.82 -24.64
CA GLN A 41 -17.05 15.03 -23.68
C GLN A 41 -17.08 14.02 -22.51
N GLN A 42 -18.27 13.65 -22.04
CA GLN A 42 -18.45 12.65 -20.98
C GLN A 42 -18.06 11.25 -21.48
N THR A 43 -18.46 10.93 -22.71
CA THR A 43 -18.11 9.66 -23.36
C THR A 43 -16.60 9.50 -23.52
N ILE A 44 -15.92 10.54 -24.02
CA ILE A 44 -14.45 10.56 -24.13
C ILE A 44 -13.81 10.42 -22.75
N SER A 45 -14.32 11.14 -21.74
CA SER A 45 -13.80 11.07 -20.38
C SER A 45 -13.89 9.66 -19.79
N CYS A 46 -15.04 8.99 -19.93
CA CYS A 46 -15.23 7.62 -19.44
C CYS A 46 -14.35 6.61 -20.18
N SER A 47 -14.25 6.73 -21.50
CA SER A 47 -13.41 5.86 -22.33
C SER A 47 -11.93 6.00 -21.96
N VAL A 48 -11.42 7.24 -21.87
CA VAL A 48 -10.03 7.50 -21.47
C VAL A 48 -9.76 7.06 -20.03
N PHE A 49 -10.67 7.31 -19.09
CA PHE A 49 -10.53 6.87 -17.70
C PHE A 49 -10.35 5.34 -17.59
N ILE A 50 -11.23 4.58 -18.25
CA ILE A 50 -11.12 3.11 -18.29
C ILE A 50 -9.86 2.67 -19.03
N GLY A 51 -9.48 3.37 -20.10
CA GLY A 51 -8.22 3.15 -20.81
C GLY A 51 -6.99 3.32 -19.92
N ILE A 52 -6.95 4.35 -19.08
CA ILE A 52 -5.86 4.58 -18.12
C ILE A 52 -5.82 3.47 -17.07
N ILE A 53 -6.96 3.07 -16.51
CA ILE A 53 -7.05 1.99 -15.52
C ILE A 53 -6.56 0.66 -16.14
N MET A 54 -7.14 0.26 -17.27
CA MET A 54 -6.75 -0.97 -17.96
C MET A 54 -5.29 -0.95 -18.39
N GLY A 55 -4.81 0.20 -18.90
CA GLY A 55 -3.41 0.37 -19.26
C GLY A 55 -2.47 0.24 -18.09
N THR A 56 -2.82 0.82 -16.94
CA THR A 56 -2.04 0.67 -15.70
C THR A 56 -2.00 -0.77 -15.21
N LEU A 57 -3.11 -1.51 -15.32
CA LEU A 57 -3.19 -2.92 -14.91
C LEU A 57 -2.44 -3.86 -15.86
N LEU A 58 -2.55 -3.64 -17.18
CA LEU A 58 -1.95 -4.52 -18.21
C LEU A 58 -0.48 -4.20 -18.50
N PHE A 59 -0.09 -2.93 -18.33
CA PHE A 59 1.24 -2.38 -18.62
C PHE A 59 1.78 -1.59 -17.43
N TRP A 60 1.95 -2.26 -16.29
CA TRP A 60 2.41 -1.68 -15.03
C TRP A 60 3.65 -0.77 -15.15
N ASN A 61 4.61 -1.14 -15.99
CA ASN A 61 5.85 -0.38 -16.21
C ASN A 61 5.64 0.93 -16.96
N LEU A 62 4.59 1.01 -17.78
CA LEU A 62 4.24 2.17 -18.60
C LEU A 62 3.13 3.03 -17.98
N ARG A 63 2.70 2.73 -16.74
CA ARG A 63 1.58 3.41 -16.08
C ARG A 63 1.66 4.94 -16.09
N LEU A 64 2.86 5.49 -15.89
CA LEU A 64 3.07 6.94 -15.93
C LEU A 64 2.85 7.50 -17.34
N ALA A 65 3.46 6.88 -18.35
CA ALA A 65 3.29 7.28 -19.75
C ALA A 65 1.82 7.19 -20.18
N ILE A 66 1.12 6.12 -19.79
CA ILE A 66 -0.30 5.92 -20.07
C ILE A 66 -1.15 7.01 -19.42
N ALA A 67 -0.89 7.35 -18.15
CA ALA A 67 -1.59 8.42 -17.46
C ALA A 67 -1.38 9.78 -18.15
N PHE A 68 -0.15 10.11 -18.57
CA PHE A 68 0.13 11.36 -19.29
C PHE A 68 -0.50 11.41 -20.69
N ILE A 69 -0.52 10.29 -21.42
CA ILE A 69 -1.19 10.20 -22.73
C ILE A 69 -2.71 10.40 -22.54
N GLY A 70 -3.31 9.71 -21.57
CA GLY A 70 -4.73 9.86 -21.25
C GLY A 70 -5.08 11.29 -20.85
N LEU A 71 -4.27 11.91 -19.98
CA LEU A 71 -4.44 13.33 -19.63
C LEU A 71 -4.34 14.25 -20.85
N SER A 72 -3.38 14.01 -21.74
CA SER A 72 -3.22 14.78 -22.98
C SER A 72 -4.46 14.67 -23.85
N LEU A 73 -5.02 13.46 -24.01
CA LEU A 73 -6.27 13.25 -24.76
C LEU A 73 -7.46 13.99 -24.14
N LEU A 74 -7.58 14.03 -22.81
CA LEU A 74 -8.65 14.78 -22.13
C LEU A 74 -8.55 16.29 -22.37
N ILE A 75 -7.34 16.84 -22.38
CA ILE A 75 -7.10 18.26 -22.62
C ILE A 75 -7.33 18.60 -24.10
N PHE A 76 -6.78 17.82 -25.04
CA PHE A 76 -6.93 18.07 -26.48
C PHE A 76 -8.38 17.90 -26.96
N SER A 77 -9.13 16.97 -26.37
CA SER A 77 -10.55 16.80 -26.67
C SER A 77 -11.45 17.87 -26.02
N ASN A 78 -10.86 18.81 -25.27
CA ASN A 78 -11.57 19.82 -24.50
C ASN A 78 -12.57 19.22 -23.49
N SER A 79 -12.27 17.99 -23.01
CA SER A 79 -13.05 17.32 -21.97
C SER A 79 -12.68 17.84 -20.57
N ILE A 80 -11.45 18.33 -20.40
CA ILE A 80 -10.98 19.02 -19.18
C ILE A 80 -10.24 20.29 -19.58
N ASN A 81 -10.62 21.41 -18.98
CA ASN A 81 -9.92 22.70 -19.14
C ASN A 81 -8.68 22.77 -18.24
N ILE A 82 -7.66 23.54 -18.64
CA ILE A 82 -6.41 23.72 -17.87
C ILE A 82 -6.67 24.20 -16.43
N PRO A 83 -7.52 25.22 -16.16
CA PRO A 83 -7.79 25.65 -14.79
C PRO A 83 -8.43 24.55 -13.95
N THR A 84 -9.38 23.80 -14.52
CA THR A 84 -10.03 22.67 -13.85
C THR A 84 -9.04 21.54 -13.57
N PHE A 85 -8.13 21.27 -14.50
CA PHE A 85 -7.04 20.31 -14.30
C PHE A 85 -6.19 20.70 -13.08
N ILE A 86 -5.69 21.94 -13.02
CA ILE A 86 -4.86 22.41 -11.91
C ILE A 86 -5.57 22.26 -10.55
N GLN A 87 -6.86 22.62 -10.48
CA GLN A 87 -7.67 22.46 -9.27
C GLN A 87 -7.87 20.98 -8.89
N SER A 88 -8.07 20.11 -9.89
CA SER A 88 -8.30 18.67 -9.68
C SER A 88 -7.03 17.88 -9.34
N ALA A 89 -5.87 18.36 -9.78
CA ALA A 89 -4.58 17.70 -9.59
C ALA A 89 -4.18 17.56 -8.10
N SER A 90 -4.84 18.31 -7.20
CA SER A 90 -4.66 18.21 -5.75
C SER A 90 -3.18 18.36 -5.35
N LEU A 91 -2.55 19.42 -5.84
CA LEU A 91 -1.12 19.71 -5.62
C LEU A 91 -0.74 19.71 -4.14
N GLU A 92 -1.65 20.11 -3.25
CA GLU A 92 -1.47 20.05 -1.81
C GLU A 92 -1.15 18.63 -1.32
N VAL A 93 -1.85 17.61 -1.84
CA VAL A 93 -1.61 16.19 -1.51
C VAL A 93 -0.24 15.75 -2.01
N ILE A 94 0.13 16.16 -3.23
CA ILE A 94 1.43 15.81 -3.83
C ILE A 94 2.57 16.43 -3.01
N LEU A 95 2.46 17.72 -2.68
CA LEU A 95 3.45 18.43 -1.87
C LEU A 95 3.55 17.86 -0.46
N PHE A 96 2.42 17.47 0.14
CA PHE A 96 2.39 16.79 1.43
C PHE A 96 3.13 15.46 1.38
N LEU A 97 2.86 14.63 0.37
CA LEU A 97 3.54 13.34 0.17
C LEU A 97 5.04 13.52 -0.03
N VAL A 98 5.46 14.52 -0.81
CA VAL A 98 6.89 14.84 -1.00
C VAL A 98 7.53 15.25 0.33
N GLY A 99 6.90 16.14 1.09
CA GLY A 99 7.39 16.57 2.40
C GLY A 99 7.53 15.41 3.38
N MET A 100 6.51 14.54 3.45
CA MET A 100 6.56 13.33 4.28
C MET A 100 7.67 12.40 3.84
N MET A 101 7.84 12.13 2.54
CA MET A 101 8.90 11.25 2.04
C MET A 101 10.31 11.77 2.40
N VAL A 102 10.52 13.09 2.44
CA VAL A 102 11.78 13.68 2.92
C VAL A 102 12.00 13.39 4.41
N VAL A 103 10.98 13.58 5.25
CA VAL A 103 11.05 13.27 6.69
C VAL A 103 11.30 11.78 6.93
N VAL A 104 10.59 10.92 6.22
CA VAL A 104 10.76 9.46 6.28
C VAL A 104 12.16 9.04 5.84
N GLY A 105 12.70 9.66 4.78
CA GLY A 105 14.08 9.48 4.34
C GLY A 105 15.08 9.82 5.43
N ALA A 106 14.91 10.97 6.10
CA ALA A 106 15.78 11.37 7.20
C ALA A 106 15.70 10.40 8.40
N LEU A 107 14.50 9.95 8.78
CA LEU A 107 14.32 8.95 9.85
C LEU A 107 15.00 7.62 9.51
N ARG A 108 14.94 7.21 8.25
CA ARG A 108 15.61 6.01 7.75
C ARG A 108 17.13 6.14 7.87
N ASP A 109 17.70 7.27 7.46
CA ASP A 109 19.14 7.50 7.52
C ASP A 109 19.67 7.60 8.95
N LEU A 110 18.84 8.12 9.88
CA LEU A 110 19.10 8.11 11.32
C LEU A 110 18.98 6.71 11.98
N GLY A 111 18.52 5.70 11.23
CA GLY A 111 18.38 4.34 11.73
C GLY A 111 17.17 4.12 12.65
N PHE A 112 16.19 5.03 12.67
CA PHE A 112 14.99 4.94 13.51
C PHE A 112 14.25 3.60 13.36
N PHE A 113 14.08 3.15 12.11
CA PHE A 113 13.38 1.89 11.83
C PHE A 113 14.17 0.66 12.27
N THR A 114 15.50 0.69 12.11
CA THR A 114 16.39 -0.35 12.61
C THR A 114 16.33 -0.43 14.14
N TRP A 115 16.25 0.73 14.81
CA TRP A 115 16.11 0.81 16.26
C TRP A 115 14.78 0.19 16.75
N ILE A 116 13.65 0.45 16.09
CA ILE A 116 12.36 -0.21 16.41
C ILE A 116 12.48 -1.72 16.24
N VAL A 117 13.08 -2.18 15.15
CA VAL A 117 13.32 -3.60 14.87
C VAL A 117 14.14 -4.25 16.00
N GLN A 118 15.22 -3.59 16.44
CA GLN A 118 16.03 -4.07 17.55
C GLN A 118 15.24 -4.13 18.86
N LEU A 119 14.42 -3.13 19.16
CA LEU A 119 13.54 -3.13 20.34
C LEU A 119 12.61 -4.33 20.37
N ILE A 120 12.03 -4.71 19.23
CA ILE A 120 11.13 -5.87 19.13
C ILE A 120 11.89 -7.17 19.40
N VAL A 121 13.07 -7.33 18.80
CA VAL A 121 13.88 -8.56 18.90
C VAL A 121 14.52 -8.72 20.28
N SER A 122 14.89 -7.62 20.94
CA SER A 122 15.50 -7.62 22.27
C SER A 122 14.50 -7.79 23.41
N MET A 123 13.19 -7.96 23.14
CA MET A 123 12.21 -8.13 24.21
C MET A 123 12.41 -9.43 25.00
N PRO A 124 12.40 -9.38 26.34
CA PRO A 124 12.54 -10.56 27.17
C PRO A 124 11.31 -11.47 27.04
N ASN A 125 11.54 -12.78 27.20
CA ASN A 125 10.51 -13.83 27.13
C ASN A 125 9.69 -13.77 25.83
N LEU A 126 10.38 -13.62 24.70
CA LEU A 126 9.75 -13.65 23.39
C LEU A 126 9.15 -15.05 23.17
N ASN A 127 7.88 -15.09 22.74
CA ASN A 127 7.21 -16.29 22.28
C ASN A 127 6.52 -15.94 20.96
N GLY A 128 6.18 -16.89 20.10
CA GLY A 128 5.61 -16.64 18.77
C GLY A 128 4.36 -15.77 18.80
N LYS A 129 3.43 -16.02 19.72
CA LYS A 129 2.27 -15.15 19.92
C LYS A 129 2.64 -13.72 20.30
N LYS A 130 3.61 -13.56 21.21
CA LYS A 130 4.05 -12.24 21.69
C LYS A 130 4.80 -11.49 20.59
N PHE A 131 5.68 -12.18 19.87
CA PHE A 131 6.40 -11.65 18.72
C PHE A 131 5.41 -11.12 17.69
N ILE A 132 4.42 -11.91 17.29
CA ILE A 132 3.43 -11.51 16.29
C ILE A 132 2.50 -10.40 16.78
N ALA A 133 2.08 -10.42 18.05
CA ALA A 133 1.32 -9.31 18.62
C ALA A 133 2.10 -8.00 18.53
N VAL A 134 3.36 -8.02 18.97
CA VAL A 134 4.22 -6.85 19.00
C VAL A 134 4.56 -6.39 17.59
N THR A 135 4.95 -7.30 16.68
CA THR A 135 5.26 -6.91 15.30
C THR A 135 4.02 -6.35 14.61
N ALA A 136 2.83 -6.93 14.79
CA ALA A 136 1.59 -6.42 14.21
C ALA A 136 1.23 -5.03 14.74
N VAL A 137 1.29 -4.82 16.05
CA VAL A 137 0.99 -3.51 16.66
C VAL A 137 2.04 -2.47 16.24
N SER A 138 3.32 -2.80 16.32
CA SER A 138 4.40 -1.91 15.85
C SER A 138 4.26 -1.59 14.37
N SER A 139 3.85 -2.55 13.55
CA SER A 139 3.57 -2.33 12.12
C SER A 139 2.43 -1.33 11.93
N ALA A 140 1.32 -1.49 12.65
CA ALA A 140 0.18 -0.60 12.54
C ALA A 140 0.52 0.84 12.98
N LEU A 141 1.25 0.97 14.10
CA LEU A 141 1.68 2.27 14.62
C LEU A 141 2.72 2.94 13.72
N MET A 142 3.63 2.18 13.13
CA MET A 142 4.59 2.69 12.16
C MET A 142 3.89 3.14 10.87
N ALA A 143 2.89 2.39 10.40
CA ALA A 143 2.05 2.80 9.28
C ALA A 143 1.26 4.08 9.56
N CYS A 144 0.83 4.32 10.80
CA CYS A 144 0.21 5.60 11.21
C CYS A 144 1.16 6.80 11.09
N ALA A 145 2.46 6.59 11.29
CA ALA A 145 3.42 7.68 11.44
C ALA A 145 4.14 8.04 10.13
N VAL A 146 4.34 7.06 9.24
CA VAL A 146 5.30 7.15 8.14
C VAL A 146 4.61 6.94 6.80
N ASP A 147 4.12 5.72 6.57
CA ASP A 147 3.14 5.29 5.58
C ASP A 147 3.09 3.75 5.59
N GLU A 148 2.07 3.15 4.99
CA GLU A 148 1.91 1.69 4.95
C GLU A 148 3.01 0.96 4.18
N VAL A 149 3.48 1.49 3.04
CA VAL A 149 4.45 0.81 2.17
C VAL A 149 5.80 0.73 2.87
N THR A 150 6.25 1.86 3.41
CA THR A 150 7.49 1.94 4.20
C THR A 150 7.40 1.00 5.41
N SER A 151 6.28 1.03 6.15
CA SER A 151 6.07 0.16 7.30
C SER A 151 6.18 -1.33 6.95
N ILE A 152 5.53 -1.76 5.85
CA ILE A 152 5.56 -3.16 5.40
C ILE A 152 6.98 -3.59 5.06
N ILE A 153 7.77 -2.76 4.35
CA ILE A 153 9.13 -3.12 3.92
C ILE A 153 10.05 -3.38 5.12
N PHE A 154 10.03 -2.49 6.11
CA PHE A 154 10.90 -2.62 7.29
C PHE A 154 10.52 -3.82 8.16
N ILE A 155 9.23 -3.99 8.45
CA ILE A 155 8.79 -5.12 9.28
C ILE A 155 8.95 -6.44 8.54
N SER A 156 8.69 -6.50 7.23
CA SER A 156 8.92 -7.71 6.44
C SER A 156 10.39 -8.13 6.46
N SER A 157 11.32 -7.16 6.41
CA SER A 157 12.75 -7.43 6.55
C SER A 157 13.11 -8.05 7.90
N LEU A 158 12.47 -7.61 8.99
CA LEU A 158 12.60 -8.24 10.31
C LEU A 158 12.01 -9.65 10.33
N ILE A 159 10.83 -9.84 9.74
CA ILE A 159 10.15 -11.15 9.71
C ILE A 159 11.00 -12.15 8.93
N PHE A 160 11.54 -11.77 7.77
CA PHE A 160 12.42 -12.64 7.00
C PHE A 160 13.65 -13.05 7.79
N GLN A 161 14.32 -12.11 8.47
CA GLN A 161 15.48 -12.42 9.31
C GLN A 161 15.14 -13.40 10.44
N VAL A 162 14.02 -13.19 11.13
CA VAL A 162 13.58 -14.08 12.22
C VAL A 162 13.17 -15.45 11.69
N CYS A 163 12.44 -15.50 10.58
CA CYS A 163 11.99 -16.76 9.98
C CYS A 163 13.16 -17.59 9.44
N ASP A 164 14.15 -16.97 8.81
CA ASP A 164 15.38 -17.64 8.36
C ASP A 164 16.15 -18.21 9.55
N ARG A 165 16.28 -17.41 10.62
CA ARG A 165 16.86 -17.82 11.91
C ARG A 165 16.02 -18.83 12.68
N LEU A 166 14.78 -19.12 12.33
CA LEU A 166 13.99 -20.17 12.99
C LEU A 166 13.60 -21.30 12.03
N LYS A 167 14.10 -21.25 10.79
CA LYS A 167 13.71 -22.13 9.67
C LYS A 167 12.18 -22.26 9.54
N LEU A 168 11.49 -21.12 9.58
CA LEU A 168 10.04 -21.02 9.45
C LEU A 168 9.66 -20.49 8.07
N ASN A 169 8.46 -20.82 7.61
CA ASN A 169 7.85 -20.17 6.46
C ASN A 169 7.44 -18.73 6.85
N PRO A 170 7.95 -17.67 6.18
CA PRO A 170 7.63 -16.29 6.51
C PRO A 170 6.20 -15.86 6.12
N THR A 171 5.55 -16.58 5.19
CA THR A 171 4.27 -16.16 4.59
C THR A 171 3.18 -15.83 5.61
N PRO A 172 2.87 -16.67 6.63
CA PRO A 172 1.82 -16.35 7.60
C PRO A 172 2.07 -15.03 8.34
N TYR A 173 3.32 -14.80 8.75
CA TYR A 173 3.69 -13.64 9.56
C TYR A 173 3.67 -12.35 8.76
N ILE A 174 4.09 -12.40 7.49
CA ILE A 174 3.98 -11.27 6.57
C ILE A 174 2.52 -10.91 6.34
N ILE A 175 1.64 -11.90 6.10
CA ILE A 175 0.20 -11.65 5.90
C ILE A 175 -0.39 -10.93 7.12
N ILE A 176 -0.06 -11.37 8.34
CA ILE A 176 -0.52 -10.72 9.58
C ILE A 176 -0.09 -9.25 9.62
N CYS A 177 1.18 -8.97 9.34
CA CYS A 177 1.71 -7.61 9.33
C CYS A 177 1.14 -6.75 8.20
N VAL A 178 0.87 -7.31 7.02
CA VAL A 178 0.21 -6.60 5.92
C VAL A 178 -1.22 -6.20 6.30
N PHE A 179 -1.98 -7.08 6.95
CA PHE A 179 -3.30 -6.69 7.46
C PHE A 179 -3.22 -5.64 8.56
N ALA A 180 -2.28 -5.80 9.50
CA ALA A 180 -2.10 -4.83 10.59
C ALA A 180 -1.65 -3.45 10.10
N THR A 181 -0.72 -3.38 9.14
CA THR A 181 -0.29 -2.10 8.52
C THR A 181 -1.40 -1.41 7.76
N ASN A 182 -2.22 -2.16 6.99
CA ASN A 182 -3.34 -1.58 6.25
C ASN A 182 -4.42 -1.01 7.20
N VAL A 183 -4.73 -1.73 8.28
CA VAL A 183 -5.62 -1.18 9.33
C VAL A 183 -5.00 0.03 10.01
N GLY A 184 -3.71 -0.05 10.36
CA GLY A 184 -2.98 1.04 10.98
C GLY A 184 -2.94 2.31 10.11
N SER A 185 -2.73 2.18 8.80
CA SER A 185 -2.62 3.31 7.89
C SER A 185 -3.89 4.14 7.79
N ALA A 186 -5.06 3.54 8.07
CA ALA A 186 -6.34 4.23 8.16
C ALA A 186 -6.54 5.03 9.47
N GLY A 187 -5.68 4.84 10.48
CA GLY A 187 -5.81 5.48 11.80
C GLY A 187 -5.39 6.95 11.84
N THR A 188 -4.60 7.42 10.87
CA THR A 188 -4.11 8.80 10.81
C THR A 188 -4.24 9.37 9.40
N MET A 189 -4.22 10.70 9.31
CA MET A 189 -4.23 11.37 8.01
C MET A 189 -3.01 11.03 7.16
N MET A 190 -1.85 10.75 7.78
CA MET A 190 -0.58 10.56 7.08
C MET A 190 -0.32 9.10 6.66
N GLY A 191 -1.11 8.14 7.16
CA GLY A 191 -0.76 6.74 7.00
C GLY A 191 -0.84 6.21 5.56
N ASN A 192 -1.69 6.80 4.73
CA ASN A 192 -1.76 6.48 3.30
C ASN A 192 -2.23 7.69 2.46
N PRO A 193 -2.02 7.66 1.12
CA PRO A 193 -2.45 8.73 0.23
C PRO A 193 -3.96 9.01 0.25
N VAL A 194 -4.78 8.00 0.57
CA VAL A 194 -6.24 8.13 0.64
C VAL A 194 -6.64 8.99 1.84
N GLY A 195 -6.03 8.79 3.00
CA GLY A 195 -6.25 9.59 4.21
C GLY A 195 -5.86 11.04 4.00
N ILE A 196 -4.72 11.30 3.35
CA ILE A 196 -4.27 12.66 3.01
C ILE A 196 -5.29 13.32 2.06
N TYR A 197 -5.76 12.60 1.04
CA TYR A 197 -6.76 13.10 0.11
C TYR A 197 -8.09 13.43 0.79
N ILE A 198 -8.59 12.55 1.65
CA ILE A 198 -9.82 12.78 2.43
C ILE A 198 -9.65 14.01 3.34
N GLY A 199 -8.54 14.08 4.08
CA GLY A 199 -8.33 15.18 5.01
C GLY A 199 -8.19 16.54 4.31
N THR A 200 -7.45 16.59 3.20
CA THR A 200 -7.32 17.82 2.39
C THR A 200 -8.64 18.25 1.75
N LYS A 201 -9.43 17.32 1.20
CA LYS A 201 -10.71 17.65 0.54
C LYS A 201 -11.84 17.97 1.53
N ALA A 202 -11.85 17.32 2.69
CA ALA A 202 -12.85 17.54 3.72
C ALA A 202 -12.47 18.69 4.68
N GLY A 203 -11.26 19.26 4.55
CA GLY A 203 -10.75 20.30 5.45
C GLY A 203 -10.50 19.79 6.87
N LEU A 204 -10.21 18.50 7.03
CA LEU A 204 -9.92 17.87 8.32
C LEU A 204 -8.45 18.03 8.67
N THR A 205 -8.20 18.22 9.96
CA THR A 205 -6.85 18.29 10.53
C THR A 205 -6.34 16.91 10.92
N PHE A 206 -5.03 16.80 11.15
CA PHE A 206 -4.43 15.58 11.72
C PHE A 206 -5.09 15.18 13.05
N THR A 207 -5.43 16.17 13.88
CA THR A 207 -6.09 15.94 15.17
C THR A 207 -7.48 15.32 15.01
N ASP A 208 -8.23 15.70 13.97
CA ASP A 208 -9.55 15.11 13.70
C ASP A 208 -9.43 13.60 13.41
N PHE A 209 -8.40 13.17 12.68
CA PHE A 209 -8.13 11.74 12.50
C PHE A 209 -7.76 11.04 13.81
N ILE A 210 -6.97 11.68 14.67
CA ILE A 210 -6.63 11.11 15.99
C ILE A 210 -7.87 10.97 16.90
N VAL A 211 -8.83 11.88 16.80
CA VAL A 211 -10.05 11.82 17.62
C VAL A 211 -11.03 10.79 17.08
N TRP A 212 -11.21 10.73 15.76
CA TRP A 212 -12.28 9.93 15.14
C TRP A 212 -11.80 8.60 14.55
N ALA A 213 -10.72 8.62 13.75
CA ALA A 213 -10.25 7.44 13.03
C ALA A 213 -9.37 6.54 13.89
N PHE A 214 -8.48 7.12 14.71
CA PHE A 214 -7.52 6.37 15.51
C PHE A 214 -8.18 5.40 16.53
N PRO A 215 -9.24 5.78 17.28
CA PRO A 215 -9.89 4.84 18.20
C PRO A 215 -10.54 3.67 17.46
N ILE A 216 -11.16 3.92 16.30
CA ILE A 216 -11.77 2.88 15.46
C ILE A 216 -10.69 1.95 14.91
N MET A 217 -9.56 2.52 14.48
CA MET A 217 -8.40 1.75 14.03
C MET A 217 -7.88 0.82 15.13
N LEU A 218 -7.80 1.25 16.39
CA LEU A 218 -7.37 0.39 17.50
C LEU A 218 -8.31 -0.81 17.70
N VAL A 219 -9.63 -0.60 17.60
CA VAL A 219 -10.62 -1.68 17.69
C VAL A 219 -10.49 -2.64 16.52
N ALA A 220 -10.36 -2.12 15.29
CA ALA A 220 -10.16 -2.93 14.10
C ALA A 220 -8.84 -3.71 14.15
N LEU A 221 -7.77 -3.09 14.64
CA LEU A 221 -6.47 -3.72 14.81
C LEU A 221 -6.55 -4.87 15.80
N ALA A 222 -7.21 -4.67 16.94
CA ALA A 222 -7.42 -5.73 17.92
C ALA A 222 -8.17 -6.92 17.29
N LEU A 223 -9.24 -6.67 16.53
CA LEU A 223 -9.98 -7.72 15.83
C LEU A 223 -9.13 -8.45 14.80
N VAL A 224 -8.38 -7.73 13.97
CA VAL A 224 -7.48 -8.32 12.97
C VAL A 224 -6.40 -9.17 13.62
N VAL A 225 -5.76 -8.67 14.68
CA VAL A 225 -4.73 -9.42 15.40
C VAL A 225 -5.31 -10.70 16.01
N ILE A 226 -6.49 -10.63 16.64
CA ILE A 226 -7.16 -11.80 17.23
C ILE A 226 -7.52 -12.84 16.15
N LEU A 227 -8.18 -12.39 15.07
CA LEU A 227 -8.64 -13.28 14.00
C LEU A 227 -7.46 -13.95 13.29
N THR A 228 -6.41 -13.18 12.99
CA THR A 228 -5.24 -13.71 12.30
C THR A 228 -4.40 -14.63 13.19
N MET A 229 -4.27 -14.33 14.48
CA MET A 229 -3.65 -15.26 15.44
C MET A 229 -4.43 -16.56 15.56
N TRP A 230 -5.76 -16.49 15.51
CA TRP A 230 -6.60 -17.69 15.55
C TRP A 230 -6.48 -18.51 14.26
N PHE A 231 -6.48 -17.86 13.10
CA PHE A 231 -6.35 -18.50 11.80
C PHE A 231 -4.98 -19.18 11.63
N PHE A 232 -3.88 -18.49 11.97
CA PHE A 232 -2.50 -18.98 11.88
C PHE A 232 -1.99 -19.65 13.16
N ARG A 233 -2.89 -20.13 14.03
CA ARG A 233 -2.52 -20.76 15.33
C ARG A 233 -1.56 -21.94 15.21
N LYS A 234 -1.63 -22.68 14.09
CA LYS A 234 -0.76 -23.84 13.84
C LYS A 234 0.67 -23.38 13.55
N ASP A 235 0.84 -22.38 12.69
CA ASP A 235 2.14 -21.79 12.37
C ASP A 235 2.77 -21.13 13.61
N LEU A 236 1.97 -20.44 14.41
CA LEU A 236 2.39 -19.86 15.69
C LEU A 236 2.87 -20.93 16.69
N ALA A 237 2.24 -22.10 16.73
CA ALA A 237 2.69 -23.20 17.59
C ALA A 237 4.04 -23.78 17.11
N ILE A 238 4.27 -23.82 15.79
CA ILE A 238 5.56 -24.22 15.21
C ILE A 238 6.64 -23.18 15.55
N PHE A 239 6.30 -21.89 15.50
CA PHE A 239 7.20 -20.82 15.94
C PHE A 239 7.66 -21.04 17.39
N ASP A 240 6.71 -21.22 18.31
CA ASP A 240 6.99 -21.43 19.74
C ASP A 240 7.91 -22.64 19.97
N ARG A 241 7.69 -23.73 19.21
CA ARG A 241 8.51 -24.93 19.27
C ARG A 241 9.94 -24.68 18.81
N ASN A 242 10.12 -24.12 17.60
CA ASN A 242 11.44 -23.87 17.03
C ASN A 242 12.22 -22.85 17.84
N LEU A 243 11.53 -21.84 18.40
CA LEU A 243 12.14 -20.85 19.28
C LEU A 243 12.67 -21.50 20.57
N LYS A 244 11.87 -22.37 21.22
CA LYS A 244 12.32 -23.11 22.42
C LYS A 244 13.50 -24.04 22.12
N GLU A 245 13.45 -24.77 21.03
CA GLU A 245 14.55 -25.65 20.60
C GLU A 245 15.85 -24.87 20.36
N ARG A 246 15.75 -23.65 19.82
CA ARG A 246 16.91 -22.80 19.54
C ARG A 246 17.46 -22.09 20.78
N ILE A 247 16.59 -21.63 21.68
CA ILE A 247 16.99 -21.11 23.00
C ILE A 247 17.70 -22.21 23.81
N ALA A 248 17.17 -23.43 23.81
CA ALA A 248 17.78 -24.57 24.51
C ALA A 248 19.16 -24.98 23.97
N ARG A 249 19.49 -24.60 22.73
CA ARG A 249 20.79 -24.85 22.09
C ARG A 249 21.78 -23.68 22.25
N ASN A 250 21.45 -22.62 23.00
CA ASN A 250 22.28 -21.43 23.22
C ASN A 250 22.73 -20.75 21.90
N LEU A 251 21.75 -20.25 21.11
CA LEU A 251 21.85 -19.54 19.80
C LEU A 251 21.86 -20.44 18.54
#